data_AF-A0A6B0SJB4-F1
#
_entry.id   AF-A0A6B0SJB4-F1
#
_cell.length_a   1.000
_cell.length_b   1.000
_cell.length_c   1.000
_cell.angle_alpha   90.00
_cell.angle_beta   90.00
_cell.angle_gamma   90.00
#
_symmetry.space_group_name_H-M   'P 1'
#
loop_
_entity.id
_entity.type
_entity.pdbx_description
1 polymer ?
#
loop_
_entity_poly.entity_id
_entity_poly.type
_entity_poly.pdbx_seq_one_letter_code
_entity_poly.pdbx_strand_id
1 'polypeptide(L)'
;NAVDGLANALDAVAEAARRAADAAEAGERGRADQRLDTVTERLERVATRLAEASESLPETITRATGKRLNQARQRADQAKAADKL
;
A
#
# COMPACT_ATOMS: atom_id res chain seq x y z
N ASN A 1 -1.31 3.97 19.71
CA ASN A 1 -2.80 3.94 19.66
C ASN A 1 -3.24 3.50 18.25
N ALA A 2 -4.54 3.43 17.94
CA ALA A 2 -5.02 2.98 16.62
C ALA A 2 -4.49 3.84 15.45
N VAL A 3 -4.39 5.16 15.66
CA VAL A 3 -3.84 6.11 14.67
C VAL A 3 -2.35 5.88 14.43
N ASP A 4 -1.55 5.67 15.48
CA ASP A 4 -0.12 5.31 15.32
C ASP A 4 0.04 3.98 14.58
N GLY A 5 -0.85 3.01 14.87
CA GLY A 5 -0.88 1.73 14.19
C GLY A 5 -1.17 1.87 12.69
N LEU A 6 -2.07 2.78 12.32
CA LEU A 6 -2.34 3.14 10.94
C LEU A 6 -1.14 3.82 10.27
N ALA A 7 -0.49 4.78 10.95
CA ALA A 7 0.69 5.46 10.44
C ALA A 7 1.84 4.47 10.15
N ASN A 8 2.15 3.60 11.10
CA ASN A 8 3.17 2.55 10.93
C ASN A 8 2.84 1.60 9.76
N ALA A 9 1.57 1.27 9.55
CA ALA A 9 1.15 0.43 8.43
C ALA A 9 1.33 1.15 7.08
N LEU A 10 1.05 2.45 7.01
CA LEU A 10 1.29 3.28 5.82
C LEU A 10 2.78 3.40 5.50
N ASP A 11 3.64 3.56 6.51
CA ASP A 11 5.10 3.59 6.32
C ASP A 11 5.61 2.26 5.76
N ALA A 12 5.08 1.14 6.25
CA ALA A 12 5.41 -0.18 5.73
C ALA A 12 4.99 -0.35 4.25
N VAL A 13 3.85 0.21 3.83
CA VAL A 13 3.46 0.24 2.41
C VAL A 13 4.48 1.03 1.59
N ALA A 14 4.84 2.24 2.02
CA ALA A 14 5.77 3.10 1.31
C ALA A 14 7.16 2.44 1.17
N GLU A 15 7.62 1.76 2.21
CA GLU A 15 8.88 1.03 2.19
C GLU A 15 8.85 -0.17 1.23
N ALA A 16 7.76 -0.95 1.21
CA ALA A 16 7.60 -2.04 0.23
C ALA A 16 7.55 -1.52 -1.21
N ALA A 17 6.83 -0.41 -1.43
CA ALA A 17 6.71 0.21 -2.74
C ALA A 17 8.06 0.74 -3.26
N ARG A 18 8.86 1.37 -2.39
CA ARG A 18 10.24 1.77 -2.74
C ARG A 18 11.08 0.57 -3.17
N ARG A 19 11.08 -0.49 -2.37
CA ARG A 19 11.79 -1.72 -2.74
C ARG A 19 11.28 -2.28 -4.07
N ALA A 20 9.97 -2.26 -4.33
CA ALA A 20 9.44 -2.75 -5.61
C ALA A 20 10.03 -1.96 -6.80
N ALA A 21 10.07 -0.63 -6.68
CA ALA A 21 10.70 0.24 -7.67
C ALA A 21 12.19 -0.05 -7.84
N ASP A 22 12.95 -0.18 -6.75
CA ASP A 22 14.39 -0.49 -6.81
C ASP A 22 14.67 -1.81 -7.54
N ALA A 23 13.83 -2.84 -7.31
CA ALA A 23 13.95 -4.12 -8.02
C ALA A 23 13.63 -3.98 -9.51
N ALA A 24 12.59 -3.23 -9.86
CA ALA A 24 12.22 -3.00 -11.25
C ALA A 24 13.32 -2.23 -12.01
N GLU A 25 13.90 -1.19 -11.39
CA GLU A 25 15.01 -0.42 -11.96
C GLU A 25 16.28 -1.27 -12.13
N ALA A 26 16.54 -2.19 -11.21
CA ALA A 26 17.62 -3.17 -11.32
C ALA A 26 17.34 -4.31 -12.33
N GLY A 27 16.18 -4.32 -12.99
CA GLY A 27 15.77 -5.39 -13.92
C GLY A 27 15.40 -6.71 -13.23
N GLU A 28 15.26 -6.72 -11.90
CA GLU A 28 14.91 -7.90 -11.09
C GLU A 28 13.40 -8.16 -11.10
N ARG A 29 12.80 -8.39 -12.27
CA ARG A 29 11.33 -8.51 -12.48
C ARG A 29 10.62 -9.41 -11.45
N GLY A 30 11.09 -10.63 -11.26
CA GLY A 30 10.48 -11.56 -10.30
C GLY A 30 10.51 -11.08 -8.84
N ARG A 31 11.50 -10.25 -8.46
CA ARG A 31 11.56 -9.61 -7.15
C ARG A 31 10.66 -8.37 -7.10
N ALA A 32 10.54 -7.61 -8.18
CA ALA A 32 9.60 -6.50 -8.27
C ALA A 32 8.16 -7.00 -8.08
N ASP A 33 7.78 -8.09 -8.76
CA ASP A 33 6.47 -8.74 -8.62
C ASP A 33 6.17 -9.20 -7.19
N GLN A 34 7.11 -9.90 -6.53
CA GLN A 34 6.96 -10.30 -5.12
C GLN A 34 6.80 -9.12 -4.16
N ARG A 35 7.51 -8.02 -4.45
CA ARG A 35 7.42 -6.79 -3.65
C ARG A 35 6.09 -6.08 -3.90
N LEU A 36 5.56 -6.11 -5.12
CA LEU A 36 4.22 -5.60 -5.44
C LEU A 36 3.12 -6.42 -4.73
N ASP A 37 3.25 -7.74 -4.63
CA ASP A 37 2.35 -8.55 -3.81
C ASP A 37 2.39 -8.13 -2.34
N THR A 38 3.59 -7.91 -1.81
CA THR A 38 3.78 -7.40 -0.44
C THR A 38 3.12 -6.02 -0.26
N VAL A 39 3.19 -5.14 -1.27
CA VAL A 39 2.50 -3.85 -1.24
C VAL A 39 0.99 -4.06 -1.14
N THR A 40 0.41 -4.93 -1.96
CA THR A 40 -1.03 -5.22 -1.95
C THR A 40 -1.50 -5.74 -0.59
N GLU A 41 -0.80 -6.71 0.00
CA GLU A 41 -1.12 -7.23 1.34
C GLU A 41 -1.02 -6.16 2.45
N ARG A 42 -0.06 -5.24 2.34
CA ARG A 42 0.11 -4.17 3.32
C ARG A 42 -0.98 -3.11 3.16
N LEU A 43 -1.41 -2.82 1.93
CA LEU A 43 -2.54 -1.94 1.66
C LEU A 43 -3.84 -2.52 2.25
N GLU A 44 -4.04 -3.84 2.20
CA GLU A 44 -5.17 -4.50 2.88
C GLU A 44 -5.11 -4.33 4.39
N ARG A 45 -3.92 -4.51 4.99
CA ARG A 45 -3.72 -4.25 6.42
C ARG A 45 -4.00 -2.79 6.80
N VAL A 46 -3.59 -1.83 5.97
CA VAL A 46 -3.92 -0.41 6.14
C VAL A 46 -5.43 -0.20 6.11
N ALA A 47 -6.19 -0.90 5.26
CA ALA A 47 -7.65 -0.79 5.22
C ALA A 47 -8.28 -1.18 6.56
N THR A 48 -7.83 -2.31 7.12
CA THR A 48 -8.27 -2.77 8.44
C THR A 48 -7.92 -1.76 9.54
N ARG A 49 -6.68 -1.26 9.56
CA ARG A 49 -6.25 -0.26 10.56
C ARG A 49 -6.97 1.07 10.42
N LEU A 50 -7.32 1.47 9.20
CA LEU A 50 -8.11 2.67 8.96
C LEU A 50 -9.52 2.53 9.53
N ALA A 51 -10.14 1.35 9.39
CA ALA A 51 -11.43 1.06 10.00
C ALA A 51 -11.36 1.11 11.54
N GLU A 52 -10.34 0.48 12.13
CA GLU A 52 -10.09 0.53 13.59
C GLU A 52 -9.83 1.95 14.11
N ALA A 53 -9.12 2.77 13.34
CA ALA A 53 -8.80 4.15 13.72
C ALA A 53 -9.94 5.14 13.41
N SER A 54 -10.99 4.71 12.69
CA SER A 54 -12.00 5.62 12.13
C SER A 54 -12.78 6.41 13.20
N GLU A 55 -13.03 5.81 14.37
CA GLU A 55 -13.69 6.48 15.50
C GLU A 55 -12.84 7.60 16.12
N SER A 56 -11.52 7.52 15.94
CA SER A 56 -10.55 8.51 16.46
C SER A 56 -10.13 9.54 15.40
N LEU A 57 -10.66 9.47 14.18
CA LEU A 57 -10.28 10.31 13.07
C LEU A 57 -11.47 11.12 12.53
N PRO A 58 -11.27 12.36 12.06
CA PRO A 58 -12.31 13.09 11.37
C PRO A 58 -12.78 12.32 10.12
N GLU A 59 -14.09 12.26 9.87
CA GLU A 59 -14.68 11.51 8.74
C GLU A 59 -14.05 11.91 7.38
N THR A 60 -13.76 13.20 7.21
CA THR A 60 -13.09 13.72 6.00
C THR A 60 -11.73 13.06 5.77
N ILE A 61 -10.96 12.85 6.83
CA ILE A 61 -9.65 12.18 6.76
C ILE A 61 -9.85 10.70 6.45
N THR A 62 -10.76 10.02 7.13
CA THR A 62 -11.05 8.59 6.90
C THR A 62 -11.45 8.35 5.44
N ARG A 63 -12.36 9.16 4.89
CA ARG A 63 -12.80 9.05 3.49
C ARG A 63 -11.67 9.34 2.50
N ALA A 64 -10.88 10.37 2.76
CA ALA A 64 -9.77 10.76 1.88
C ALA A 64 -8.66 9.69 1.85
N THR A 65 -8.35 9.10 3.01
CA THR A 65 -7.39 8.00 3.12
C THR A 65 -7.91 6.74 2.44
N GLY A 66 -9.18 6.37 2.63
CA GLY A 66 -9.80 5.23 1.95
C GLY A 66 -9.76 5.32 0.42
N LYS A 67 -10.03 6.51 -0.14
CA LYS A 67 -9.92 6.74 -1.59
C LYS A 67 -8.48 6.56 -2.10
N ARG A 68 -7.49 7.11 -1.38
CA ARG A 68 -6.07 6.96 -1.74
C ARG A 68 -5.62 5.50 -1.66
N LEU A 69 -6.11 4.76 -0.68
CA LEU A 69 -5.80 3.35 -0.51
C LEU A 69 -6.26 2.51 -1.71
N ASN A 70 -7.50 2.73 -2.16
CA ASN A 70 -8.03 2.07 -3.36
C ASN A 70 -7.22 2.41 -4.62
N GLN A 71 -6.83 3.67 -4.78
CA GLN A 71 -5.97 4.10 -5.88
C GLN A 71 -4.59 3.43 -5.84
N ALA A 72 -3.99 3.29 -4.65
CA ALA A 72 -2.71 2.63 -4.49
C ALA A 72 -2.77 1.14 -4.83
N ARG A 73 -3.85 0.43 -4.42
CA ARG A 73 -4.07 -0.99 -4.79
C ARG A 73 -4.17 -1.15 -6.31
N GLN A 74 -5.01 -0.33 -6.96
CA GLN A 74 -5.17 -0.38 -8.41
C GLN A 74 -3.84 -0.15 -9.16
N ARG A 75 -2.98 0.77 -8.68
CA ARG A 75 -1.66 1.01 -9.27
C ARG A 75 -0.69 -0.14 -9.06
N ALA A 76 -0.71 -0.78 -7.89
CA ALA A 76 0.12 -1.96 -7.62
C ALA A 76 -0.27 -3.12 -8.56
N ASP A 77 -1.57 -3.36 -8.73
CA ASP A 77 -2.08 -4.39 -9.64
C ASP A 77 -1.71 -4.09 -11.10
N GLN A 78 -1.84 -2.83 -11.52
CA GLN A 78 -1.45 -2.38 -12.86
C GLN A 78 0.06 -2.53 -13.10
N ALA A 79 0.90 -2.16 -12.13
CA ALA A 79 2.34 -2.31 -12.24
C ALA A 79 2.73 -3.78 -12.41
N LYS A 80 2.12 -4.66 -11.63
CA LYS A 80 2.34 -6.12 -11.71
C LYS A 80 1.86 -6.70 -13.06
N ALA A 81 0.75 -6.19 -13.59
CA ALA A 81 0.25 -6.63 -14.89
C ALA A 81 1.13 -6.14 -16.04
N ALA A 82 1.67 -4.93 -15.96
CA ALA A 82 2.53 -4.34 -16.98
C ALA A 82 3.88 -5.06 -17.10
N ASP A 83 4.45 -5.57 -16.00
CA ASP A 83 5.73 -6.31 -16.03
C ASP A 83 5.60 -7.74 -16.58
N LYS A 84 4.36 -8.21 -16.83
CA LYS A 84 4.07 -9.51 -17.45
C LYS A 84 3.89 -9.45 -18.98
N LEU A 85 3.84 -8.26 -19.56
CA LEU A 85 3.69 -8.00 -21.00
C LEU A 85 5.05 -7.73 -21.65
#